data_AF-A0A2I1EJ87-F1
#
_entry.id   AF-A0A2I1EJ87-F1
#
_cell.length_a   1.000
_cell.length_b   1.000
_cell.length_c   1.000
_cell.angle_alpha   90.00
_cell.angle_beta   90.00
_cell.angle_gamma   90.00
#
_symmetry.space_group_name_H-M   'P 1'
#
loop_
_entity.id
_entity.type
_entity.pdbx_description
1 polymer ?
#
loop_
_entity_poly.entity_id
_entity_poly.type
_entity_poly.pdbx_seq_one_letter_code
_entity_poly.pdbx_strand_id
1 'polypeptide(L)'
;MASPYNTSDSETGDHYSYRVTRSTSQSQTTQTTQTTQSASQGDRQSVRVTRSQSRSTQFIPPATFQADRQSVKEKRIYLSSALIKSAREKLLGFQKDHIEGEEETEENEEGYTGSREITLRENVSLDNYLRYINNNEDKSNLVRMYLRDGSIKAYEVPLAPHAYTSGAIKIIMGAWNRQDFDYGDNQDLTLSATSSRKPDCVIFARRRNPPANPAQAADSTGGPYPTMVVEVGYSQSLPDLYKAVAEYFNQRTTIQIVLIIKIFGVRTDPNTNTRTIALVAALFLRTSPNPLVPTSVISFGTANLDSKIENFILLDMGTPIANYIGVGIPDPNNHNLPFPPCNAAGIPIYTMNIPGTELYDGVPVGNLPPNFNLGCDIDLWELQSTIRRHLRI
;
A
#
# COMPACT_ATOMS: atom_id res chain seq x y z
N MET A 1 -16.89 -37.47 40.54
CA MET A 1 -17.98 -38.41 40.21
C MET A 1 -18.87 -37.69 39.21
N ALA A 2 -18.61 -37.91 37.93
CA ALA A 2 -19.29 -38.90 37.08
C ALA A 2 -20.59 -38.31 36.50
N SER A 3 -20.49 -37.91 35.23
CA SER A 3 -21.62 -37.70 34.30
C SER A 3 -22.33 -39.05 34.06
N PRO A 4 -23.60 -39.07 33.61
CA PRO A 4 -23.78 -39.31 32.18
C PRO A 4 -24.99 -38.63 31.50
N TYR A 5 -24.76 -38.29 30.22
CA TYR A 5 -25.62 -38.36 29.02
C TYR A 5 -27.15 -38.43 29.16
N ASN A 6 -27.83 -37.52 28.45
CA ASN A 6 -28.82 -37.95 27.47
C ASN A 6 -28.93 -36.99 26.27
N THR A 7 -29.06 -37.62 25.11
CA THR A 7 -29.16 -37.12 23.73
C THR A 7 -30.59 -36.71 23.36
N SER A 8 -30.74 -35.69 22.52
CA SER A 8 -31.85 -35.61 21.56
C SER A 8 -31.45 -34.79 20.34
N ASP A 9 -31.40 -35.49 19.21
CA ASP A 9 -31.32 -34.97 17.85
C ASP A 9 -32.50 -34.07 17.50
N SER A 10 -32.23 -33.00 16.75
CA SER A 10 -33.16 -32.50 15.74
C SER A 10 -32.38 -31.76 14.65
N GLU A 11 -32.18 -32.48 13.55
CA GLU A 11 -31.81 -31.95 12.24
C GLU A 11 -32.89 -30.99 11.74
N THR A 12 -32.49 -29.77 11.35
CA THR A 12 -33.14 -29.03 10.26
C THR A 12 -32.06 -28.24 9.53
N GLY A 13 -31.61 -28.79 8.41
CA GLY A 13 -30.73 -28.11 7.47
C GLY A 13 -31.54 -27.25 6.52
N ASP A 14 -31.29 -25.95 6.51
CA ASP A 14 -31.76 -25.03 5.47
C ASP A 14 -30.59 -24.73 4.52
N HIS A 15 -30.45 -25.59 3.51
CA HIS A 15 -29.63 -25.32 2.34
C HIS A 15 -30.37 -24.32 1.42
N TYR A 16 -30.04 -23.03 1.55
CA TYR A 16 -30.44 -22.03 0.56
C TYR A 16 -29.74 -22.29 -0.78
N SER A 17 -30.47 -22.92 -1.70
CA SER A 17 -30.05 -23.17 -3.08
C SER A 17 -30.45 -21.97 -3.94
N TYR A 18 -29.55 -21.03 -4.20
CA TYR A 18 -29.79 -19.96 -5.17
C TYR A 18 -29.67 -20.51 -6.60
N ARG A 19 -30.82 -20.72 -7.24
CA ARG A 19 -30.94 -21.08 -8.65
C ARG A 19 -30.89 -19.80 -9.49
N VAL A 20 -29.75 -19.51 -10.13
CA VAL A 20 -29.62 -18.38 -11.05
C VAL A 20 -30.09 -18.80 -12.44
N THR A 21 -31.25 -18.31 -12.87
CA THR A 21 -31.70 -18.31 -14.27
C THR A 21 -30.91 -17.29 -15.07
N ARG A 22 -30.08 -17.74 -16.02
CA ARG A 22 -29.40 -16.87 -17.00
C ARG A 22 -30.31 -16.61 -18.20
N SER A 23 -30.68 -15.35 -18.40
CA SER A 23 -31.24 -14.84 -19.66
C SER A 23 -30.11 -14.25 -20.52
N THR A 24 -29.82 -14.88 -21.66
CA THR A 24 -28.86 -14.42 -22.66
C THR A 24 -29.52 -13.47 -23.66
N SER A 25 -29.00 -12.26 -23.82
CA SER A 25 -29.20 -11.43 -25.01
C SER A 25 -27.86 -11.27 -25.73
N GLN A 26 -27.76 -11.86 -26.93
CA GLN A 26 -26.65 -11.68 -27.85
C GLN A 26 -26.87 -10.39 -28.67
N SER A 27 -25.80 -9.65 -28.93
CA SER A 27 -25.73 -8.73 -30.05
C SER A 27 -24.34 -8.81 -30.66
N GLN A 28 -24.27 -9.38 -31.86
CA GLN A 28 -23.11 -9.47 -32.73
C GLN A 28 -22.88 -8.14 -33.43
N THR A 29 -21.61 -7.79 -33.66
CA THR A 29 -21.28 -6.96 -34.83
C THR A 29 -19.95 -7.39 -35.42
N THR A 30 -20.02 -7.77 -36.69
CA THR A 30 -18.98 -8.23 -37.61
C THR A 30 -18.12 -7.06 -38.07
N GLN A 31 -16.80 -7.24 -38.23
CA GLN A 31 -16.01 -6.38 -39.12
C GLN A 31 -15.15 -7.21 -40.08
N THR A 32 -15.18 -6.74 -41.32
CA THR A 32 -14.86 -7.42 -42.56
C THR A 32 -13.45 -7.07 -43.02
N THR A 33 -12.74 -8.07 -43.53
CA THR A 33 -11.46 -7.98 -44.23
C THR A 33 -11.58 -7.22 -45.56
N GLN A 34 -10.63 -6.35 -45.90
CA GLN A 34 -10.31 -6.04 -47.30
C GLN A 34 -8.81 -5.92 -47.54
N THR A 35 -8.36 -6.78 -48.44
CA THR A 35 -7.07 -6.90 -49.12
C THR A 35 -6.96 -5.91 -50.27
N THR A 36 -5.74 -5.41 -50.54
CA THR A 36 -5.35 -5.04 -51.91
C THR A 36 -3.88 -5.36 -52.15
N GLN A 37 -3.63 -6.23 -53.15
CA GLN A 37 -2.34 -6.47 -53.79
C GLN A 37 -2.11 -5.46 -54.91
N SER A 38 -0.86 -5.10 -55.18
CA SER A 38 -0.36 -4.74 -56.52
C SER A 38 1.15 -4.96 -56.55
N ALA A 39 1.62 -5.70 -57.54
CA ALA A 39 3.02 -6.09 -57.77
C ALA A 39 3.62 -5.30 -58.94
N SER A 40 4.95 -5.12 -58.95
CA SER A 40 5.80 -5.38 -60.13
C SER A 40 7.30 -5.15 -59.83
N GLN A 41 8.08 -6.21 -60.10
CA GLN A 41 9.44 -6.31 -60.70
C GLN A 41 10.37 -5.07 -60.72
N GLY A 42 11.68 -5.15 -60.52
CA GLY A 42 12.58 -6.30 -60.52
C GLY A 42 14.05 -5.89 -60.30
N ASP A 43 14.94 -6.72 -60.82
CA ASP A 43 16.40 -6.61 -60.96
C ASP A 43 17.35 -7.17 -59.88
N ARG A 44 18.06 -8.20 -60.36
CA ARG A 44 19.23 -8.88 -59.82
C ARG A 44 20.45 -7.97 -59.90
N GLN A 45 21.25 -7.88 -58.83
CA GLN A 45 22.70 -7.78 -58.96
C GLN A 45 23.40 -8.56 -57.85
N SER A 46 24.44 -9.26 -58.27
CA SER A 46 25.30 -10.15 -57.50
C SER A 46 26.65 -9.49 -57.33
N VAL A 47 27.23 -9.45 -56.11
CA VAL A 47 28.64 -9.14 -55.93
C VAL A 47 29.28 -10.01 -54.84
N ARG A 48 30.25 -10.79 -55.31
CA ARG A 48 31.35 -11.50 -54.66
C ARG A 48 31.85 -10.95 -53.31
N VAL A 49 31.93 -11.87 -52.35
CA VAL A 49 32.83 -11.79 -51.18
C VAL A 49 34.26 -12.04 -51.65
N THR A 50 35.16 -11.08 -51.42
CA THR A 50 36.61 -11.27 -51.62
C THR A 50 37.34 -11.05 -50.31
N ARG A 51 38.12 -12.07 -49.95
CA ARG A 51 38.92 -12.23 -48.74
C ARG A 51 40.21 -11.42 -48.88
N SER A 52 40.45 -10.44 -48.00
CA SER A 52 41.75 -9.76 -47.87
C SER A 52 42.37 -10.07 -46.51
N GLN A 53 43.53 -10.72 -46.55
CA GLN A 53 44.44 -10.84 -45.41
C GLN A 53 45.18 -9.52 -45.22
N SER A 54 45.35 -9.07 -43.97
CA SER A 54 46.23 -7.94 -43.64
C SER A 54 46.82 -8.11 -42.25
N ARG A 55 48.13 -8.39 -42.26
CA ARG A 55 49.22 -8.00 -41.33
C ARG A 55 48.92 -7.80 -39.84
N SER A 56 49.63 -8.60 -39.06
CA SER A 56 49.95 -8.43 -37.64
C SER A 56 50.55 -7.06 -37.33
N THR A 57 49.89 -6.30 -36.46
CA THR A 57 50.48 -5.24 -35.66
C THR A 57 50.57 -5.71 -34.21
N GLN A 58 51.77 -5.61 -33.63
CA GLN A 58 52.03 -5.93 -32.22
C GLN A 58 51.19 -4.99 -31.33
N PHE A 59 50.34 -5.59 -30.49
CA PHE A 59 49.67 -4.91 -29.39
C PHE A 59 50.68 -4.66 -28.26
N ILE A 60 50.95 -3.39 -27.96
CA ILE A 60 51.58 -2.96 -26.71
C ILE A 60 50.43 -2.76 -25.71
N PRO A 61 50.38 -3.47 -24.56
CA PRO A 61 49.32 -3.26 -23.59
C PRO A 61 49.48 -1.89 -22.91
N PRO A 62 48.40 -1.12 -22.67
CA PRO A 62 48.50 0.09 -21.86
C PRO A 62 48.83 -0.29 -20.42
N ALA A 63 49.68 0.52 -19.78
CA ALA A 63 50.04 0.40 -18.38
C ALA A 63 48.79 0.27 -17.49
N THR A 64 48.79 -0.76 -16.65
CA THR A 64 47.87 -0.92 -15.52
C THR A 64 47.91 0.32 -14.64
N PHE A 65 46.90 1.17 -14.77
CA PHE A 65 46.51 2.06 -13.67
C PHE A 65 45.95 1.16 -12.56
N GLN A 66 46.82 0.74 -11.64
CA GLN A 66 46.38 0.39 -10.30
C GLN A 66 45.88 1.68 -9.65
N ALA A 67 44.59 1.97 -9.85
CA ALA A 67 43.89 2.86 -8.95
C ALA A 67 43.93 2.21 -7.57
N ASP A 68 44.68 2.82 -6.67
CA ASP A 68 44.60 2.58 -5.24
C ASP A 68 43.14 2.70 -4.81
N ARG A 69 42.42 1.58 -4.78
CA ARG A 69 41.20 1.46 -3.99
C ARG A 69 41.63 1.44 -2.54
N GLN A 70 41.94 2.62 -2.00
CA GLN A 70 41.78 2.83 -0.56
C GLN A 70 40.33 2.46 -0.25
N SER A 71 40.13 1.29 0.35
CA SER A 71 38.86 0.91 0.94
C SER A 71 38.60 1.91 2.07
N VAL A 72 37.90 3.00 1.77
CA VAL A 72 37.31 3.84 2.80
C VAL A 72 36.44 2.88 3.61
N LYS A 73 36.86 2.55 4.84
CA LYS A 73 36.04 1.77 5.76
C LYS A 73 34.74 2.54 5.91
N GLU A 74 33.68 2.06 5.26
CA GLU A 74 32.36 2.64 5.42
C GLU A 74 32.04 2.72 6.91
N LYS A 75 31.78 3.92 7.40
CA LYS A 75 31.44 4.14 8.81
C LYS A 75 30.11 3.45 9.07
N ARG A 76 30.14 2.39 9.89
CA ARG A 76 28.92 1.73 10.38
C ARG A 76 27.94 2.76 10.92
N ILE A 77 26.66 2.57 10.61
CA ILE A 77 25.59 3.42 11.14
C ILE A 77 25.51 3.21 12.65
N TYR A 78 25.42 4.32 13.37
CA TYR A 78 25.11 4.36 14.79
C TYR A 78 24.05 5.42 14.99
N LEU A 79 22.88 4.98 15.49
CA LEU A 79 21.83 5.85 16.01
C LEU A 79 21.75 5.58 17.51
N SER A 80 21.89 6.63 18.31
CA SER A 80 21.86 6.52 19.77
C SER A 80 20.44 6.19 20.25
N SER A 81 20.33 5.45 21.36
CA SER A 81 19.02 5.17 21.96
C SER A 81 18.28 6.45 22.38
N ALA A 82 19.01 7.51 22.74
CA ALA A 82 18.43 8.82 23.06
C ALA A 82 17.77 9.47 21.84
N LEU A 83 18.41 9.41 20.66
CA LEU A 83 17.85 9.92 19.41
C LEU A 83 16.55 9.20 19.04
N ILE A 84 16.55 7.86 19.16
CA ILE A 84 15.39 7.03 18.83
C ILE A 84 14.24 7.27 19.80
N LYS A 85 14.52 7.38 21.10
CA LYS A 85 13.51 7.71 22.12
C LYS A 85 12.90 9.09 21.86
N SER A 86 13.74 10.09 21.55
CA SER A 86 13.25 11.44 21.22
C SER A 86 12.36 11.43 19.96
N ALA A 87 12.75 10.70 18.91
CA ALA A 87 11.92 10.53 17.72
C ALA A 87 10.56 9.89 18.06
N ARG A 88 10.57 8.82 18.86
CA ARG A 88 9.35 8.16 19.34
C ARG A 88 8.46 9.11 20.14
N GLU A 89 9.02 9.88 21.07
CA GLU A 89 8.27 10.84 21.90
C GLU A 89 7.61 11.93 21.05
N LYS A 90 8.34 12.48 20.06
CA LYS A 90 7.79 13.44 19.09
C LYS A 90 6.63 12.85 18.30
N LEU A 91 6.79 11.64 17.75
CA LEU A 91 5.74 10.96 17.00
C LEU A 91 4.50 10.69 17.85
N LEU A 92 4.68 10.26 19.11
CA LEU A 92 3.58 10.08 20.05
C LEU A 92 2.84 11.37 20.39
N GLY A 93 3.54 12.51 20.38
CA GLY A 93 2.95 13.83 20.59
C GLY A 93 1.82 14.12 19.61
N PHE A 94 1.90 13.61 18.38
CA PHE A 94 0.88 13.79 17.36
C PHE A 94 -0.40 12.97 17.57
N GLN A 95 -0.43 12.05 18.55
CA GLN A 95 -1.53 11.12 18.80
C GLN A 95 -2.28 11.37 20.11
N LYS A 96 -2.06 12.53 20.74
CA LYS A 96 -2.80 12.91 21.95
C LYS A 96 -4.30 13.05 21.64
N ASP A 97 -5.12 12.78 22.64
CA ASP A 97 -6.57 13.02 22.56
C ASP A 97 -6.81 14.51 22.31
N HIS A 98 -7.69 14.82 21.37
CA HIS A 98 -8.11 16.19 21.05
C HIS A 98 -9.42 16.46 21.78
N ILE A 99 -9.53 17.63 22.42
CA ILE A 99 -10.78 18.10 22.99
C ILE A 99 -11.50 18.91 21.90
N GLU A 100 -12.75 18.55 21.61
CA GLU A 100 -13.54 19.27 20.60
C GLU A 100 -13.68 20.75 21.03
N GLY A 101 -13.24 21.66 20.15
CA GLY A 101 -13.21 23.10 20.40
C GLY A 101 -11.84 23.69 20.77
N GLU A 102 -10.82 22.88 21.07
CA GLU A 102 -9.43 23.36 21.28
C GLU A 102 -8.61 23.46 19.97
N GLU A 103 -9.19 23.04 18.84
CA GLU A 103 -8.56 22.99 17.51
C GLU A 103 -8.09 24.36 16.99
N GLU A 104 -8.64 25.47 17.48
CA GLU A 104 -8.21 26.82 17.05
C GLU A 104 -6.86 27.25 17.62
N THR A 105 -6.37 26.64 18.71
CA THR A 105 -5.18 27.13 19.44
C THR A 105 -3.90 26.34 19.20
N GLU A 106 -3.92 25.01 19.12
CA GLU A 106 -2.67 24.22 19.00
C GLU A 106 -2.12 24.18 17.56
N GLU A 107 -2.96 24.28 16.53
CA GLU A 107 -2.52 24.17 15.13
C GLU A 107 -2.18 25.52 14.46
N ASN A 108 -2.54 26.65 15.08
CA ASN A 108 -2.23 27.99 14.60
C ASN A 108 -0.80 28.45 14.95
N GLU A 109 -0.16 27.86 15.97
CA GLU A 109 1.20 28.25 16.38
C GLU A 109 2.33 27.52 15.61
N GLU A 110 2.10 26.31 15.07
CA GLU A 110 3.13 25.56 14.32
C GLU A 110 2.83 25.35 12.82
N GLY A 111 1.60 25.58 12.37
CA GLY A 111 1.20 25.32 10.98
C GLY A 111 1.23 23.83 10.62
N TYR A 112 0.20 23.34 9.94
CA TYR A 112 0.24 21.99 9.39
C TYR A 112 1.32 21.91 8.31
N THR A 113 2.54 21.53 8.69
CA THR A 113 3.68 21.33 7.77
C THR A 113 3.50 20.10 6.87
N GLY A 114 2.42 19.33 7.08
CA GLY A 114 2.04 18.13 6.34
C GLY A 114 2.86 16.89 6.66
N SER A 115 4.12 17.03 7.07
CA SER A 115 5.00 15.90 7.40
C SER A 115 5.25 15.75 8.89
N ARG A 116 5.15 14.52 9.39
CA ARG A 116 5.48 14.09 10.75
C ARG A 116 6.75 13.24 10.81
N GLU A 117 7.43 13.06 9.67
CA GLU A 117 8.68 12.31 9.59
C GLU A 117 9.84 13.01 10.30
N ILE A 118 10.69 12.22 10.95
CA ILE A 118 11.86 12.70 11.68
C ILE A 118 13.11 12.13 11.03
N THR A 119 13.91 12.99 10.40
CA THR A 119 15.22 12.60 9.87
C THR A 119 16.17 12.27 11.02
N LEU A 120 16.67 11.03 11.04
CA LEU A 120 17.60 10.53 12.06
C LEU A 120 19.05 10.62 11.60
N ARG A 121 19.29 10.44 10.30
CA ARG A 121 20.63 10.46 9.70
C ARG A 121 20.55 10.62 8.19
N GLU A 122 21.49 11.35 7.62
CA GLU A 122 21.63 11.54 6.18
C GLU A 122 22.89 10.86 5.64
N ASN A 123 23.04 10.84 4.32
CA ASN A 123 24.21 10.29 3.61
C ASN A 123 24.47 8.81 3.93
N VAL A 124 23.40 8.02 3.95
CA VAL A 124 23.41 6.59 4.23
C VAL A 124 23.23 5.80 2.94
N SER A 125 24.12 4.85 2.66
CA SER A 125 23.93 3.90 1.55
C SER A 125 22.88 2.84 1.91
N LEU A 126 22.20 2.31 0.88
CA LEU A 126 21.18 1.28 1.04
C LEU A 126 21.71 0.04 1.78
N ASP A 127 22.88 -0.47 1.40
CA ASP A 127 23.50 -1.65 2.04
C ASP A 127 23.78 -1.40 3.53
N ASN A 128 24.28 -0.21 3.89
CA ASN A 128 24.49 0.13 5.30
C ASN A 128 23.17 0.21 6.08
N TYR A 129 22.12 0.81 5.49
CA TYR A 129 20.79 0.86 6.10
C TYR A 129 20.22 -0.55 6.35
N LEU A 130 20.21 -1.41 5.33
CA LEU A 130 19.70 -2.78 5.43
C LEU A 130 20.47 -3.60 6.49
N ARG A 131 21.80 -3.44 6.55
CA ARG A 131 22.60 -4.04 7.62
C ARG A 131 22.26 -3.47 8.99
N TYR A 132 21.99 -2.17 9.09
CA TYR A 132 21.65 -1.55 10.37
C TYR A 132 20.33 -2.09 10.92
N ILE A 133 19.26 -2.09 10.12
CA ILE A 133 17.94 -2.56 10.56
C ILE A 133 17.97 -4.05 10.93
N ASN A 134 18.66 -4.89 10.15
CA ASN A 134 18.79 -6.32 10.45
C ASN A 134 19.54 -6.60 11.76
N ASN A 135 20.50 -5.73 12.12
CA ASN A 135 21.27 -5.86 13.37
C ASN A 135 20.63 -5.12 14.56
N ASN A 136 19.55 -4.37 14.35
CA ASN A 136 18.92 -3.52 15.37
C ASN A 136 17.38 -3.59 15.26
N GLU A 137 16.85 -4.82 15.18
CA GLU A 137 15.41 -5.05 15.06
C GLU A 137 14.64 -4.49 16.28
N ASP A 138 15.23 -4.59 17.47
CA ASP A 138 14.72 -4.01 18.71
C ASP A 138 14.43 -2.49 18.58
N LYS A 139 15.31 -1.76 17.91
CA LYS A 139 15.15 -0.33 17.64
C LYS A 139 14.05 -0.05 16.62
N SER A 140 13.97 -0.89 15.59
CA SER A 140 12.95 -0.80 14.54
C SER A 140 11.54 -1.16 15.05
N ASN A 141 11.47 -1.84 16.20
CA ASN A 141 10.22 -2.13 16.90
C ASN A 141 9.78 -0.96 17.81
N LEU A 142 10.69 -0.09 18.25
CA LEU A 142 10.34 1.11 19.02
C LEU A 142 9.74 2.21 18.15
N VAL A 143 10.25 2.34 16.92
CA VAL A 143 9.80 3.28 15.91
C VAL A 143 10.07 2.69 14.53
N ARG A 144 9.10 2.77 13.63
CA ARG A 144 9.30 2.37 12.25
C ARG A 144 10.21 3.38 11.57
N MET A 145 11.17 2.84 10.83
CA MET A 145 12.16 3.59 10.09
C MET A 145 12.16 3.14 8.63
N TYR A 146 12.52 4.06 7.75
CA TYR A 146 12.75 3.77 6.35
C TYR A 146 13.92 4.59 5.82
N LEU A 147 14.48 4.18 4.68
CA LEU A 147 15.50 4.92 3.96
C LEU A 147 14.87 5.59 2.74
N ARG A 148 15.11 6.89 2.58
CA ARG A 148 14.72 7.63 1.39
C ARG A 148 15.82 8.57 0.96
N ASP A 149 16.27 8.42 -0.28
CA ASP A 149 17.26 9.29 -0.90
C ASP A 149 18.51 9.47 -0.02
N GLY A 150 18.94 8.36 0.60
CA GLY A 150 20.09 8.35 1.51
C GLY A 150 19.83 8.87 2.92
N SER A 151 18.58 9.17 3.30
CA SER A 151 18.20 9.64 4.63
C SER A 151 17.38 8.59 5.37
N ILE A 152 17.80 8.22 6.59
CA ILE A 152 17.03 7.39 7.51
C ILE A 152 16.01 8.28 8.20
N LYS A 153 14.74 7.92 8.09
CA LYS A 153 13.62 8.66 8.68
C LYS A 153 12.81 7.75 9.60
N ALA A 154 12.46 8.25 10.78
CA ALA A 154 11.41 7.67 11.62
C ALA A 154 10.05 8.25 11.21
N TYR A 155 9.01 7.42 11.17
CA TYR A 155 7.70 7.85 10.64
C TYR A 155 6.48 7.35 11.42
N GLU A 156 6.60 6.24 12.17
CA GLU A 156 5.45 5.65 12.88
C GLU A 156 5.89 5.00 14.18
N VAL A 157 5.02 5.03 15.19
CA VAL A 157 5.16 4.25 16.42
C VAL A 157 4.10 3.16 16.38
N PRO A 158 4.47 1.89 16.18
CA PRO A 158 3.52 0.81 15.90
C PRO A 158 2.78 0.36 17.19
N LEU A 159 1.93 1.24 17.72
CA LEU A 159 1.06 0.96 18.87
C LEU A 159 -0.10 0.02 18.49
N ALA A 160 -0.89 -0.40 19.49
CA ALA A 160 -1.96 -1.36 19.27
C ALA A 160 -2.95 -0.98 18.15
N PRO A 161 -3.49 0.26 18.06
CA PRO A 161 -4.39 0.63 16.97
C PRO A 161 -3.77 0.41 15.58
N HIS A 162 -2.48 0.75 15.43
CA HIS A 162 -1.71 0.51 14.21
C HIS A 162 -1.60 -0.98 13.89
N ALA A 163 -1.01 -1.75 14.82
CA ALA A 163 -0.67 -3.15 14.60
C ALA A 163 -1.91 -4.03 14.35
N TYR A 164 -2.97 -3.81 15.12
CA TYR A 164 -4.20 -4.60 14.99
C TYR A 164 -5.01 -4.22 13.75
N THR A 165 -4.89 -2.99 13.23
CA THR A 165 -5.53 -2.61 11.96
C THR A 165 -4.91 -3.34 10.78
N SER A 166 -3.57 -3.33 10.68
CA SER A 166 -2.86 -4.11 9.65
C SER A 166 -3.17 -5.62 9.80
N GLY A 167 -3.19 -6.12 11.04
CA GLY A 167 -3.59 -7.50 11.34
C GLY A 167 -5.01 -7.84 10.88
N ALA A 168 -5.98 -6.96 11.11
CA ALA A 168 -7.37 -7.16 10.70
C ALA A 168 -7.51 -7.23 9.17
N ILE A 169 -6.82 -6.36 8.43
CA ILE A 169 -6.82 -6.40 6.96
C ILE A 169 -6.29 -7.75 6.46
N LYS A 170 -5.19 -8.25 7.03
CA LYS A 170 -4.65 -9.58 6.70
C LYS A 170 -5.66 -10.69 6.97
N ILE A 171 -6.36 -10.64 8.10
CA ILE A 171 -7.37 -11.64 8.48
C ILE A 171 -8.55 -11.63 7.49
N ILE A 172 -9.09 -10.44 7.19
CA ILE A 172 -10.22 -10.28 6.26
C ILE A 172 -9.84 -10.82 4.88
N MET A 173 -8.71 -10.37 4.33
CA MET A 173 -8.28 -10.83 3.02
C MET A 173 -7.90 -12.32 3.00
N GLY A 174 -7.28 -12.83 4.07
CA GLY A 174 -6.94 -14.24 4.20
C GLY A 174 -8.16 -15.16 4.32
N ALA A 175 -9.21 -14.69 4.99
CA ALA A 175 -10.50 -15.37 5.03
C ALA A 175 -11.16 -15.39 3.64
N TRP A 176 -11.02 -14.30 2.88
CA TRP A 176 -11.46 -14.25 1.48
C TRP A 176 -10.68 -15.23 0.59
N ASN A 177 -9.35 -15.22 0.60
CA ASN A 177 -8.57 -16.12 -0.27
C ASN A 177 -7.13 -16.44 0.19
N ARG A 178 -6.99 -17.32 1.19
CA ARG A 178 -5.70 -17.94 1.55
C ARG A 178 -5.14 -18.98 0.57
N GLN A 179 -5.86 -19.33 -0.50
CA GLN A 179 -5.42 -20.36 -1.46
C GLN A 179 -4.49 -19.77 -2.51
N ASP A 180 -4.82 -18.58 -3.01
CA ASP A 180 -4.08 -17.95 -4.11
C ASP A 180 -3.09 -16.88 -3.64
N PHE A 181 -3.20 -16.42 -2.40
CA PHE A 181 -2.38 -15.36 -1.85
C PHE A 181 -1.59 -15.76 -0.60
N ASP A 182 -0.40 -15.16 -0.48
CA ASP A 182 0.37 -15.07 0.75
C ASP A 182 0.27 -13.67 1.35
N TYR A 183 0.24 -13.60 2.67
CA TYR A 183 0.09 -12.37 3.44
C TYR A 183 1.29 -12.23 4.36
N GLY A 184 2.08 -11.18 4.15
CA GLY A 184 3.32 -10.96 4.86
C GLY A 184 3.31 -9.68 5.68
N ASP A 185 4.26 -9.59 6.59
CA ASP A 185 4.66 -8.36 7.27
C ASP A 185 6.19 -8.29 7.31
N ASN A 186 6.69 -7.14 7.75
CA ASN A 186 8.10 -6.91 8.06
C ASN A 186 9.10 -7.14 6.90
N GLN A 187 8.64 -7.16 5.65
CA GLN A 187 9.49 -7.25 4.48
C GLN A 187 10.08 -5.89 4.10
N ASP A 188 11.40 -5.81 3.95
CA ASP A 188 12.08 -4.62 3.43
C ASP A 188 12.04 -4.59 1.91
N LEU A 189 11.29 -3.66 1.33
CA LEU A 189 11.24 -3.45 -0.11
C LEU A 189 12.33 -2.46 -0.52
N THR A 190 13.17 -2.85 -1.47
CA THR A 190 14.13 -1.94 -2.12
C THR A 190 13.40 -1.13 -3.18
N LEU A 191 13.31 0.18 -3.01
CA LEU A 191 12.51 1.04 -3.90
C LEU A 191 13.39 1.77 -4.92
N SER A 192 14.66 2.01 -4.61
CA SER A 192 15.66 2.59 -5.52
C SER A 192 17.07 2.14 -5.11
N ALA A 193 18.12 2.72 -5.71
CA ALA A 193 19.50 2.51 -5.27
C ALA A 193 19.79 3.12 -3.87
N THR A 194 18.92 4.02 -3.40
CA THR A 194 19.12 4.85 -2.20
C THR A 194 17.91 4.86 -1.26
N SER A 195 16.89 4.04 -1.54
CA SER A 195 15.63 4.03 -0.81
C SER A 195 15.13 2.61 -0.56
N SER A 196 14.62 2.38 0.65
CA SER A 196 13.97 1.14 1.05
C SER A 196 12.92 1.42 2.12
N ARG A 197 11.82 0.68 2.08
CA ARG A 197 10.67 0.86 2.97
C ARG A 197 10.07 -0.49 3.35
N LYS A 198 9.51 -0.54 4.56
CA LYS A 198 8.84 -1.70 5.13
C LYS A 198 7.34 -1.41 5.25
N PRO A 199 6.51 -1.83 4.28
CA PRO A 199 5.05 -1.70 4.41
C PRO A 199 4.52 -2.47 5.62
N ASP A 200 3.39 -2.02 6.15
CA ASP A 200 2.76 -2.66 7.30
C ASP A 200 2.15 -4.03 6.99
N CYS A 201 1.72 -4.22 5.75
CA CYS A 201 1.27 -5.51 5.23
C CYS A 201 1.53 -5.60 3.71
N VAL A 202 1.87 -6.80 3.27
CA VAL A 202 2.09 -7.14 1.86
C VAL A 202 1.21 -8.33 1.46
N ILE A 203 0.67 -8.27 0.24
CA ILE A 203 -0.13 -9.36 -0.33
C ILE A 203 0.53 -9.81 -1.64
N PHE A 204 0.75 -11.11 -1.74
CA PHE A 204 1.44 -11.76 -2.85
C PHE A 204 0.53 -12.78 -3.53
N ALA A 205 0.30 -12.63 -4.83
CA ALA A 205 -0.26 -13.73 -5.60
C ALA A 205 0.79 -14.84 -5.79
N ARG A 206 0.50 -16.05 -5.30
CA ARG A 206 1.44 -17.19 -5.23
C ARG A 206 1.96 -17.66 -6.59
N ARG A 207 1.13 -17.53 -7.63
CA ARG A 207 1.40 -18.08 -8.96
C ARG A 207 1.96 -17.04 -9.93
N ARG A 208 2.50 -15.93 -9.42
CA ARG A 208 3.22 -14.97 -10.26
C ARG A 208 4.54 -15.54 -10.74
N ASN A 209 4.90 -15.18 -11.96
CA ASN A 209 6.24 -15.44 -12.44
C ASN A 209 7.25 -14.56 -11.68
N PRO A 210 8.47 -15.06 -11.43
CA PRO A 210 9.58 -14.23 -10.95
C PRO A 210 9.82 -13.02 -11.88
N PRO A 211 10.40 -11.93 -11.36
CA PRO A 211 10.71 -10.78 -12.19
C PRO A 211 11.69 -11.18 -13.31
N ALA A 212 11.38 -10.79 -14.56
CA ALA A 212 12.24 -11.09 -15.71
C ALA A 212 13.61 -10.41 -15.60
N ASN A 213 13.68 -9.27 -14.90
CA ASN A 213 14.91 -8.53 -14.63
C ASN A 213 15.28 -8.66 -13.14
N PRO A 214 16.45 -9.23 -12.79
CA PRO A 214 16.92 -9.29 -11.40
C PRO A 214 17.04 -7.93 -10.70
N ALA A 215 17.21 -6.83 -11.45
CA ALA A 215 17.20 -5.48 -10.89
C ALA A 215 15.83 -5.05 -10.35
N GLN A 216 14.76 -5.77 -10.70
CA GLN A 216 13.39 -5.60 -10.19
C GLN A 216 13.06 -6.61 -9.09
N ALA A 217 14.06 -7.25 -8.49
CA ALA A 217 13.87 -7.97 -7.24
C ALA A 217 13.45 -7.00 -6.14
N ALA A 218 12.45 -7.41 -5.36
CA ALA A 218 11.92 -6.64 -4.24
C ALA A 218 12.95 -6.49 -3.12
N ASP A 219 13.74 -7.52 -2.88
CA ASP A 219 14.70 -7.60 -1.80
C ASP A 219 15.87 -8.56 -2.13
N SER A 220 16.70 -8.87 -1.13
CA SER A 220 17.87 -9.74 -1.27
C SER A 220 17.55 -11.20 -1.59
N THR A 221 16.29 -11.65 -1.48
CA THR A 221 15.87 -13.01 -1.81
C THR A 221 15.65 -13.20 -3.32
N GLY A 222 15.57 -12.11 -4.09
CA GLY A 222 15.34 -12.16 -5.54
C GLY A 222 13.86 -12.27 -5.94
N GLY A 223 12.93 -12.25 -4.98
CA GLY A 223 11.50 -12.37 -5.23
C GLY A 223 10.88 -11.16 -5.96
N PRO A 224 9.68 -11.33 -6.57
CA PRO A 224 8.92 -10.21 -7.13
C PRO A 224 8.46 -9.25 -6.03
N TYR A 225 8.07 -8.02 -6.39
CA TYR A 225 7.32 -7.15 -5.49
C TYR A 225 5.93 -7.73 -5.18
N PRO A 226 5.34 -7.42 -4.02
CA PRO A 226 3.94 -7.75 -3.76
C PRO A 226 3.01 -7.11 -4.79
N THR A 227 1.83 -7.70 -5.00
CA THR A 227 0.80 -7.07 -5.86
C THR A 227 0.13 -5.92 -5.14
N MET A 228 0.02 -6.00 -3.82
CA MET A 228 -0.57 -4.97 -2.98
C MET A 228 0.28 -4.72 -1.73
N VAL A 229 0.38 -3.45 -1.37
CA VAL A 229 0.92 -3.00 -0.08
C VAL A 229 -0.15 -2.25 0.69
N VAL A 230 -0.09 -2.37 2.01
CA VAL A 230 -0.94 -1.64 2.95
C VAL A 230 -0.05 -0.81 3.87
N GLU A 231 -0.42 0.45 4.06
CA GLU A 231 0.19 1.34 5.03
C GLU A 231 -0.88 1.84 6.00
N VAL A 232 -0.61 1.71 7.29
CA VAL A 232 -1.46 2.22 8.36
C VAL A 232 -0.75 3.40 9.02
N GLY A 233 -1.38 4.57 9.05
CA GLY A 233 -0.82 5.73 9.73
C GLY A 233 -1.59 6.02 11.02
N TYR A 234 -1.00 5.68 12.16
CA TYR A 234 -1.47 6.17 13.44
C TYR A 234 -0.74 7.48 13.77
N SER A 235 0.55 7.43 14.09
CA SER A 235 1.38 8.62 14.30
C SER A 235 1.75 9.31 12.98
N GLN A 236 1.91 8.55 11.91
CA GLN A 236 2.21 9.06 10.57
C GLN A 236 1.07 9.95 10.04
N SER A 237 1.40 11.05 9.37
CA SER A 237 0.40 11.94 8.78
C SER A 237 -0.17 11.37 7.47
N LEU A 238 -1.36 11.85 7.08
CA LEU A 238 -1.95 11.48 5.80
C LEU A 238 -1.06 11.90 4.59
N PRO A 239 -0.43 13.09 4.58
CA PRO A 239 0.51 13.45 3.51
C PRO A 239 1.75 12.56 3.44
N ASP A 240 2.27 12.05 4.56
CA ASP A 240 3.40 11.13 4.52
C ASP A 240 3.01 9.74 4.03
N LEU A 241 1.80 9.27 4.37
CA LEU A 241 1.24 8.07 3.75
C LEU A 241 1.09 8.28 2.24
N TYR A 242 0.56 9.42 1.81
CA TYR A 242 0.41 9.76 0.40
C TYR A 242 1.75 9.80 -0.35
N LYS A 243 2.81 10.37 0.26
CA LYS A 243 4.16 10.32 -0.31
C LYS A 243 4.66 8.88 -0.51
N ALA A 244 4.30 7.95 0.37
CA ALA A 244 4.66 6.54 0.22
C ALA A 244 4.06 5.92 -1.05
N VAL A 245 2.87 6.35 -1.48
CA VAL A 245 2.26 5.88 -2.75
C VAL A 245 3.20 6.12 -3.93
N ALA A 246 3.76 7.32 -4.03
CA ALA A 246 4.70 7.65 -5.11
C ALA A 246 5.98 6.81 -5.05
N GLU A 247 6.44 6.47 -3.83
CA GLU A 247 7.56 5.56 -3.63
C GLU A 247 7.23 4.14 -4.09
N TYR A 248 6.01 3.64 -3.81
CA TYR A 248 5.57 2.30 -4.24
C TYR A 248 5.16 2.21 -5.70
N PHE A 249 4.78 3.31 -6.34
CA PHE A 249 4.41 3.36 -7.76
C PHE A 249 5.54 3.79 -8.69
N ASN A 250 6.77 3.81 -8.18
CA ASN A 250 7.93 4.13 -8.99
C ASN A 250 8.20 3.06 -10.08
N GLN A 251 9.03 3.41 -11.07
CA GLN A 251 9.31 2.59 -12.26
C GLN A 251 10.03 1.26 -11.97
N ARG A 252 10.75 1.16 -10.85
CA ARG A 252 11.45 -0.07 -10.44
C ARG A 252 10.46 -1.16 -10.01
N THR A 253 9.41 -0.75 -9.31
CA THR A 253 8.45 -1.63 -8.64
C THR A 253 7.33 -2.12 -9.58
N THR A 254 6.70 -3.24 -9.22
CA THR A 254 5.53 -3.81 -9.93
C THR A 254 4.29 -3.92 -9.05
N ILE A 255 4.26 -3.16 -7.95
CA ILE A 255 3.15 -3.11 -6.99
C ILE A 255 1.94 -2.48 -7.66
N GLN A 256 0.81 -3.16 -7.74
CA GLN A 256 -0.37 -2.66 -8.44
C GLN A 256 -1.31 -1.85 -7.53
N ILE A 257 -1.36 -2.18 -6.24
CA ILE A 257 -2.31 -1.58 -5.30
C ILE A 257 -1.56 -1.01 -4.10
N VAL A 258 -1.89 0.21 -3.71
CA VAL A 258 -1.54 0.77 -2.40
C VAL A 258 -2.85 1.10 -1.68
N LEU A 259 -3.05 0.50 -0.50
CA LEU A 259 -4.13 0.85 0.41
C LEU A 259 -3.54 1.61 1.60
N ILE A 260 -4.05 2.81 1.83
CA ILE A 260 -3.70 3.60 3.01
C ILE A 260 -4.88 3.59 3.98
N ILE A 261 -4.60 3.31 5.25
CA ILE A 261 -5.54 3.56 6.36
C ILE A 261 -4.95 4.62 7.26
N LYS A 262 -5.62 5.76 7.41
CA LYS A 262 -5.25 6.79 8.37
C LYS A 262 -6.17 6.74 9.59
N ILE A 263 -5.55 6.65 10.76
CA ILE A 263 -6.20 6.72 12.07
C ILE A 263 -5.91 8.10 12.67
N PHE A 264 -6.94 8.90 12.93
CA PHE A 264 -6.79 10.22 13.55
C PHE A 264 -6.86 10.14 15.08
N GLY A 265 -6.52 11.25 15.74
CA GLY A 265 -6.64 11.38 17.20
C GLY A 265 -8.08 11.21 17.65
N VAL A 266 -8.28 10.66 18.85
CA VAL A 266 -9.61 10.55 19.45
C VAL A 266 -10.11 11.95 19.78
N ARG A 267 -11.34 12.24 19.39
CA ARG A 267 -12.03 13.47 19.78
C ARG A 267 -12.92 13.19 20.97
N THR A 268 -12.89 14.08 21.95
CA THR A 268 -13.77 14.00 23.13
C THR A 268 -14.64 15.23 23.17
N ASP A 269 -15.95 15.03 23.11
CA ASP A 269 -16.93 16.09 23.38
C ASP A 269 -16.91 16.37 24.90
N PRO A 270 -16.52 17.59 25.33
CA PRO A 270 -16.41 17.93 26.75
C PRO A 270 -17.77 17.94 27.48
N ASN A 271 -18.87 18.10 26.75
CA ASN A 271 -20.21 18.16 27.33
C ASN A 271 -20.80 16.78 27.56
N THR A 272 -20.61 15.86 26.61
CA THR A 272 -21.21 14.52 26.67
C THR A 272 -20.23 13.44 27.12
N ASN A 273 -18.92 13.74 27.16
CA ASN A 273 -17.82 12.77 27.29
C ASN A 273 -17.87 11.67 26.22
N THR A 274 -18.54 11.93 25.10
CA THR A 274 -18.56 11.01 23.96
C THR A 274 -17.20 11.05 23.28
N ARG A 275 -16.59 9.88 23.09
CA ARG A 275 -15.32 9.73 22.38
C ARG A 275 -15.58 9.25 20.97
N THR A 276 -15.23 10.07 19.99
CA THR A 276 -15.41 9.78 18.57
C THR A 276 -14.05 9.71 17.87
N ILE A 277 -14.06 9.18 16.64
CA ILE A 277 -12.86 9.08 15.82
C ILE A 277 -13.22 9.21 14.35
N ALA A 278 -12.37 9.94 13.63
CA ALA A 278 -12.37 9.95 12.17
C ALA A 278 -11.27 9.02 11.65
N LEU A 279 -11.52 8.35 10.52
CA LEU A 279 -10.62 7.42 9.87
C LEU A 279 -10.74 7.61 8.36
N VAL A 280 -9.66 7.35 7.61
CA VAL A 280 -9.69 7.41 6.14
C VAL A 280 -9.11 6.13 5.56
N ALA A 281 -9.81 5.54 4.60
CA ALA A 281 -9.27 4.53 3.71
C ALA A 281 -9.11 5.14 2.32
N ALA A 282 -7.92 5.03 1.73
CA ALA A 282 -7.64 5.53 0.38
C ALA A 282 -6.98 4.44 -0.47
N LEU A 283 -7.60 4.13 -1.60
CA LEU A 283 -7.17 3.09 -2.53
C LEU A 283 -6.54 3.72 -3.78
N PHE A 284 -5.34 3.29 -4.10
CA PHE A 284 -4.60 3.71 -5.29
C PHE A 284 -4.30 2.50 -6.17
N LEU A 285 -4.52 2.65 -7.47
CA LEU A 285 -4.27 1.62 -8.47
C LEU A 285 -3.23 2.10 -9.48
N ARG A 286 -2.18 1.30 -9.71
CA ARG A 286 -1.15 1.60 -10.72
C ARG A 286 -1.73 1.69 -12.13
N THR A 287 -2.80 0.93 -12.40
CA THR A 287 -3.49 0.86 -13.69
C THR A 287 -4.37 2.08 -13.96
N SER A 288 -4.62 2.93 -12.96
CA SER A 288 -5.34 4.19 -13.13
C SER A 288 -4.59 5.11 -14.10
N PRO A 289 -5.29 5.91 -14.94
CA PRO A 289 -4.66 6.93 -15.78
C PRO A 289 -3.76 7.89 -14.99
N ASN A 290 -4.11 8.15 -13.73
CA ASN A 290 -3.31 8.93 -12.78
C ASN A 290 -3.08 8.08 -11.52
N PRO A 291 -2.00 7.28 -11.44
CA PRO A 291 -1.76 6.35 -10.34
C PRO A 291 -1.62 7.00 -8.95
N LEU A 292 -1.25 8.29 -8.92
CA LEU A 292 -1.14 9.06 -7.68
C LEU A 292 -2.45 9.72 -7.26
N VAL A 293 -3.53 9.56 -8.03
CA VAL A 293 -4.87 9.99 -7.62
C VAL A 293 -5.61 8.75 -7.12
N PRO A 294 -6.17 8.75 -5.90
CA PRO A 294 -6.89 7.60 -5.40
C PRO A 294 -8.15 7.34 -6.24
N THR A 295 -8.42 6.06 -6.51
CA THR A 295 -9.62 5.64 -7.23
C THR A 295 -10.82 5.56 -6.30
N SER A 296 -10.60 5.45 -4.99
CA SER A 296 -11.63 5.52 -3.97
C SER A 296 -11.03 6.03 -2.67
N VAL A 297 -11.74 6.97 -2.02
CA VAL A 297 -11.46 7.45 -0.68
C VAL A 297 -12.75 7.35 0.13
N ILE A 298 -12.68 6.67 1.26
CA ILE A 298 -13.82 6.51 2.18
C ILE A 298 -13.40 7.07 3.53
N SER A 299 -14.04 8.17 3.94
CA SER A 299 -14.04 8.62 5.33
C SER A 299 -14.94 7.70 6.14
N PHE A 300 -14.37 6.94 7.07
CA PHE A 300 -15.12 6.06 7.94
C PHE A 300 -14.83 6.42 9.39
N GLY A 301 -15.64 5.96 10.33
CA GLY A 301 -15.54 6.46 11.69
C GLY A 301 -16.89 6.81 12.30
N THR A 302 -16.78 7.55 13.40
CA THR A 302 -17.90 8.13 14.15
C THR A 302 -17.87 9.65 14.17
N ALA A 303 -16.86 10.27 13.55
CA ALA A 303 -16.72 11.72 13.42
C ALA A 303 -16.42 12.12 11.97
N ASN A 304 -16.75 13.36 11.64
CA ASN A 304 -16.39 14.00 10.36
C ASN A 304 -14.88 14.25 10.30
N LEU A 305 -14.33 14.47 9.11
CA LEU A 305 -12.94 14.93 8.99
C LEU A 305 -12.83 16.43 9.23
N ASP A 306 -11.63 16.88 9.60
CA ASP A 306 -11.32 18.30 9.64
C ASP A 306 -11.23 18.87 8.24
N SER A 307 -11.68 20.10 8.05
CA SER A 307 -11.70 20.77 6.74
C SER A 307 -10.32 20.81 6.06
N LYS A 308 -9.23 20.90 6.83
CA LYS A 308 -7.85 20.83 6.31
C LYS A 308 -7.54 19.46 5.71
N ILE A 309 -8.02 18.38 6.31
CA ILE A 309 -7.84 17.01 5.82
C ILE A 309 -8.71 16.77 4.58
N GLU A 310 -9.96 17.25 4.60
CA GLU A 310 -10.83 17.20 3.41
C GLU A 310 -10.21 17.96 2.23
N ASN A 311 -9.70 19.17 2.48
CA ASN A 311 -8.98 19.95 1.47
C ASN A 311 -7.73 19.22 0.96
N PHE A 312 -6.98 18.55 1.83
CA PHE A 312 -5.83 17.76 1.41
C PHE A 312 -6.23 16.61 0.47
N ILE A 313 -7.31 15.89 0.80
CA ILE A 313 -7.85 14.80 -0.05
C ILE A 313 -8.29 15.34 -1.40
N LEU A 314 -9.03 16.45 -1.42
CA LEU A 314 -9.61 17.00 -2.66
C LEU A 314 -8.57 17.70 -3.54
N LEU A 315 -7.68 18.50 -2.93
CA LEU A 315 -6.78 19.40 -3.65
C LEU A 315 -5.39 18.80 -3.85
N ASP A 316 -4.78 18.26 -2.79
CA ASP A 316 -3.39 17.79 -2.84
C ASP A 316 -3.27 16.35 -3.36
N MET A 317 -4.19 15.46 -2.99
CA MET A 317 -4.30 14.15 -3.66
C MET A 317 -5.01 14.24 -5.02
N GLY A 318 -5.66 15.38 -5.32
CA GLY A 318 -6.42 15.58 -6.54
C GLY A 318 -7.63 14.65 -6.68
N THR A 319 -8.20 14.20 -5.55
CA THR A 319 -9.30 13.23 -5.55
C THR A 319 -10.56 13.84 -6.15
N PRO A 320 -11.12 13.27 -7.23
CA PRO A 320 -12.41 13.71 -7.73
C PRO A 320 -13.48 13.53 -6.66
N ILE A 321 -14.39 14.50 -6.50
CA ILE A 321 -15.44 14.44 -5.48
C ILE A 321 -16.30 13.16 -5.58
N ALA A 322 -16.50 12.64 -6.79
CA ALA A 322 -17.24 11.39 -7.01
C ALA A 322 -16.55 10.14 -6.44
N ASN A 323 -15.24 10.20 -6.20
CA ASN A 323 -14.45 9.12 -5.62
C ASN A 323 -14.28 9.27 -4.10
N TYR A 324 -14.79 10.35 -3.50
CA TYR A 324 -14.68 10.65 -2.07
C TYR A 324 -16.05 10.63 -1.39
N ILE A 325 -16.26 9.62 -0.53
CA ILE A 325 -17.53 9.41 0.18
C ILE A 325 -17.28 9.14 1.67
N GLY A 326 -18.36 8.99 2.44
CA GLY A 326 -18.32 8.55 3.83
C GLY A 326 -18.71 9.62 4.84
N VAL A 327 -18.47 9.36 6.12
CA VAL A 327 -19.08 10.09 7.25
C VAL A 327 -18.99 11.60 7.08
N GLY A 328 -20.14 12.29 7.18
CA GLY A 328 -20.22 13.75 7.10
C GLY A 328 -20.22 14.32 5.68
N ILE A 329 -19.84 13.53 4.67
CA ILE A 329 -19.83 13.97 3.27
C ILE A 329 -21.26 13.94 2.72
N PRO A 330 -21.71 14.96 1.97
CA PRO A 330 -23.04 14.98 1.37
C PRO A 330 -23.27 13.80 0.42
N ASP A 331 -24.36 13.06 0.62
CA ASP A 331 -24.77 11.98 -0.29
C ASP A 331 -25.62 12.52 -1.45
N PRO A 332 -25.09 12.53 -2.70
CA PRO A 332 -25.83 13.03 -3.85
C PRO A 332 -27.10 12.21 -4.15
N ASN A 333 -27.19 10.97 -3.65
CA ASN A 333 -28.32 10.09 -3.87
C ASN A 333 -29.40 10.19 -2.78
N ASN A 334 -29.15 10.95 -1.71
CA ASN A 334 -30.05 11.09 -0.57
C ASN A 334 -30.29 12.55 -0.20
N HIS A 335 -30.71 13.37 -1.18
CA HIS A 335 -31.00 14.80 -1.02
C HIS A 335 -29.84 15.61 -0.42
N ASN A 336 -28.58 15.21 -0.66
CA ASN A 336 -27.39 15.80 -0.05
C ASN A 336 -27.37 15.74 1.48
N LEU A 337 -28.14 14.83 2.09
CA LEU A 337 -27.96 14.51 3.50
C LEU A 337 -26.58 13.88 3.70
N PRO A 338 -25.83 14.25 4.75
CA PRO A 338 -24.54 13.64 5.03
C PRO A 338 -24.65 12.13 5.20
N PHE A 339 -23.67 11.37 4.70
CA PHE A 339 -23.59 9.95 4.99
C PHE A 339 -23.54 9.69 6.51
N PRO A 340 -24.26 8.67 7.01
CA PRO A 340 -24.31 8.37 8.43
C PRO A 340 -22.98 7.81 8.93
N PRO A 341 -22.68 7.84 10.24
CA PRO A 341 -21.51 7.16 10.82
C PRO A 341 -21.37 5.68 10.42
N CYS A 342 -20.14 5.18 10.37
CA CYS A 342 -19.85 3.76 10.16
C CYS A 342 -20.14 2.97 11.45
N ASN A 343 -21.40 2.74 11.79
CA ASN A 343 -21.80 2.22 13.11
C ASN A 343 -22.24 0.75 13.12
N ALA A 344 -22.44 0.13 11.96
CA ALA A 344 -22.81 -1.28 11.84
C ALA A 344 -22.09 -1.97 10.67
N ALA A 345 -21.94 -3.29 10.80
CA ALA A 345 -21.43 -4.16 9.74
C ALA A 345 -22.36 -4.15 8.51
N GLY A 346 -21.78 -4.37 7.33
CA GLY A 346 -22.52 -4.57 6.08
C GLY A 346 -23.19 -3.32 5.52
N ILE A 347 -22.83 -2.12 6.00
CA ILE A 347 -23.29 -0.87 5.39
C ILE A 347 -22.55 -0.70 4.04
N PRO A 348 -23.25 -0.68 2.89
CA PRO A 348 -22.61 -0.76 1.58
C PRO A 348 -21.59 0.35 1.29
N ILE A 349 -21.85 1.58 1.74
CA ILE A 349 -20.94 2.72 1.54
C ILE A 349 -19.61 2.58 2.27
N TYR A 350 -19.55 1.72 3.30
CA TYR A 350 -18.35 1.44 4.09
C TYR A 350 -17.68 0.13 3.68
N THR A 351 -18.01 -0.38 2.50
CA THR A 351 -17.32 -1.52 1.89
C THR A 351 -16.32 -1.01 0.86
N MET A 352 -15.04 -1.31 1.05
CA MET A 352 -13.98 -1.01 0.08
C MET A 352 -13.65 -2.27 -0.71
N ASN A 353 -13.95 -2.27 -2.01
CA ASN A 353 -13.52 -3.33 -2.91
C ASN A 353 -12.05 -3.17 -3.26
N ILE A 354 -11.27 -4.22 -3.03
CA ILE A 354 -9.89 -4.36 -3.51
C ILE A 354 -9.94 -5.09 -4.86
N PRO A 355 -9.61 -4.41 -5.97
CA PRO A 355 -9.81 -4.95 -7.30
C PRO A 355 -9.02 -6.23 -7.56
N GLY A 356 -9.74 -7.24 -8.05
CA GLY A 356 -9.16 -8.53 -8.34
C GLY A 356 -8.20 -8.53 -9.52
N THR A 357 -8.47 -7.75 -10.56
CA THR A 357 -7.61 -7.65 -11.75
C THR A 357 -6.18 -7.25 -11.38
N GLU A 358 -6.05 -6.26 -10.51
CA GLU A 358 -4.78 -5.76 -10.00
C GLU A 358 -4.15 -6.71 -8.96
N LEU A 359 -4.97 -7.36 -8.10
CA LEU A 359 -4.47 -8.36 -7.15
C LEU A 359 -3.80 -9.55 -7.82
N TYR A 360 -4.33 -10.01 -8.95
CA TYR A 360 -3.82 -11.16 -9.71
C TYR A 360 -2.84 -10.77 -10.83
N ASP A 361 -2.39 -9.51 -10.90
CA ASP A 361 -1.42 -9.08 -11.89
C ASP A 361 -0.17 -9.99 -11.93
N GLY A 362 0.28 -10.35 -13.13
CA GLY A 362 1.42 -11.25 -13.34
C GLY A 362 1.15 -12.74 -13.08
N VAL A 363 -0.07 -13.13 -12.68
CA VAL A 363 -0.48 -14.54 -12.65
C VAL A 363 -0.84 -15.00 -14.07
N PRO A 364 -0.31 -16.13 -14.57
CA PRO A 364 -0.66 -16.65 -15.89
C PRO A 364 -2.16 -16.92 -16.05
N VAL A 365 -2.72 -16.63 -17.22
CA VAL A 365 -4.17 -16.75 -17.51
C VAL A 365 -4.74 -18.12 -17.14
N GLY A 366 -4.01 -19.21 -17.43
CA GLY A 366 -4.45 -20.57 -17.09
C GLY A 366 -4.48 -20.90 -15.58
N ASN A 367 -3.96 -20.00 -14.75
CA ASN A 367 -3.91 -20.11 -13.29
C ASN A 367 -4.86 -19.15 -12.58
N LEU A 368 -5.62 -18.33 -13.31
CA LEU A 368 -6.60 -17.42 -12.72
C LEU A 368 -7.86 -18.19 -12.30
N PRO A 369 -8.35 -18.01 -11.06
CA PRO A 369 -9.60 -18.63 -10.65
C PRO A 369 -10.80 -17.96 -11.36
N PRO A 370 -11.94 -18.66 -11.47
CA PRO A 370 -13.18 -18.06 -11.95
C PRO A 370 -13.55 -16.82 -11.11
N ASN A 371 -14.06 -15.78 -11.76
CA ASN A 371 -14.50 -14.53 -11.12
C ASN A 371 -13.39 -13.80 -10.33
N PHE A 372 -12.12 -14.06 -10.61
CA PHE A 372 -10.99 -13.38 -9.93
C PHE A 372 -11.14 -11.86 -9.96
N ASN A 373 -11.75 -11.31 -11.02
CA ASN A 373 -11.95 -9.88 -11.25
C ASN A 373 -12.93 -9.21 -10.27
N LEU A 374 -13.72 -9.98 -9.50
CA LEU A 374 -14.62 -9.41 -8.49
C LEU A 374 -13.86 -8.82 -7.28
N GLY A 375 -12.64 -9.30 -7.03
CA GLY A 375 -11.82 -8.78 -5.94
C GLY A 375 -12.30 -9.17 -4.55
N CYS A 376 -11.79 -8.45 -3.55
CA CYS A 376 -12.05 -8.66 -2.14
C CYS A 376 -12.77 -7.44 -1.56
N ASP A 377 -13.96 -7.62 -1.02
CA ASP A 377 -14.65 -6.57 -0.29
C ASP A 377 -14.14 -6.52 1.16
N ILE A 378 -13.68 -5.35 1.60
CA ILE A 378 -13.28 -5.08 2.98
C ILE A 378 -14.36 -4.23 3.64
N ASP A 379 -15.03 -4.77 4.65
CA ASP A 379 -15.94 -4.00 5.49
C ASP A 379 -15.14 -3.11 6.46
N LEU A 380 -15.15 -1.80 6.23
CA LEU A 380 -14.41 -0.83 7.03
C LEU A 380 -14.97 -0.72 8.46
N TRP A 381 -16.19 -1.17 8.73
CA TRP A 381 -16.72 -1.27 10.09
C TRP A 381 -15.93 -2.28 10.93
N GLU A 382 -15.46 -3.39 10.35
CA GLU A 382 -14.63 -4.37 11.06
C GLU A 382 -13.27 -3.77 11.46
N LEU A 383 -12.69 -2.97 10.57
CA LEU A 383 -11.45 -2.23 10.84
C LEU A 383 -11.68 -1.19 11.94
N GLN A 384 -12.74 -0.39 11.83
CA GLN A 384 -13.10 0.59 12.85
C GLN A 384 -13.32 -0.07 14.22
N SER A 385 -14.08 -1.16 14.26
CA SER A 385 -14.37 -1.90 15.50
C SER A 385 -13.09 -2.39 16.17
N THR A 386 -12.11 -2.80 15.37
CA THR A 386 -10.78 -3.17 15.85
C THR A 386 -10.01 -1.98 16.39
N ILE A 387 -9.94 -0.88 15.63
CA ILE A 387 -9.27 0.36 16.05
C ILE A 387 -9.84 0.87 17.38
N ARG A 388 -11.17 1.00 17.47
CA ARG A 388 -11.88 1.48 18.66
C ARG A 388 -11.60 0.64 19.90
N ARG A 389 -11.61 -0.68 19.77
CA ARG A 389 -11.25 -1.61 20.85
C ARG A 389 -9.86 -1.34 21.41
N HIS A 390 -8.89 -1.06 20.54
CA HIS A 390 -7.50 -0.81 20.93
C HIS A 390 -7.23 0.63 21.37
N LEU A 391 -8.12 1.58 21.02
CA LEU A 391 -8.15 2.94 21.56
C LEU A 391 -8.98 3.07 22.85
N ARG A 392 -9.76 2.04 23.19
CA ARG A 392 -10.67 1.98 24.35
C ARG A 392 -11.77 3.05 24.26
N ILE A 393 -12.47 3.10 23.12
CA ILE A 393 -13.60 4.03 22.81
C ILE A 393 -14.78 3.35 22.15
#